data_AF-A0A2G9TWN2-F1
#
_entry.id   AF-A0A2G9TWN2-F1
#
_cell.length_a   1.000
_cell.length_b   1.000
_cell.length_c   1.000
_cell.angle_alpha   90.00
_cell.angle_beta   90.00
_cell.angle_gamma   90.00
#
_symmetry.space_group_name_H-M   'P 1'
#
loop_
_entity.id
_entity.type
_entity.pdbx_description
1 polymer ?
#
loop_
_entity_poly.entity_id
_entity_poly.type
_entity_poly.pdbx_seq_one_letter_code
_entity_poly.pdbx_strand_id
1 'polypeptide(L)'
;MTQDMIQEHDEPILKHLTDITTTIEVDPHGFTIYFHFSPNEYFTNTILKKQYFLEIKPDQEDPFSFDGPSVVRAVGDTIHWNEGKNITKKVVKKKLKKGSNAGKFVTKTVLFRMYKILQLERI
;
A
#
# COMPACT_ATOMS: atom_id res chain seq x y z
N MET A 1 4.91 13.35 -9.01
CA MET A 1 5.43 12.25 -8.16
C MET A 1 4.42 11.13 -7.86
N THR A 2 3.17 11.19 -8.34
CA THR A 2 2.18 10.09 -8.16
C THR A 2 2.15 9.07 -9.31
N GLN A 3 2.44 9.52 -10.53
CA GLN A 3 2.31 8.70 -11.75
C GLN A 3 3.27 7.49 -11.77
N ASP A 4 4.43 7.57 -11.11
CA ASP A 4 5.42 6.48 -11.05
C ASP A 4 5.06 5.38 -10.04
N MET A 5 4.01 5.61 -9.24
CA MET A 5 3.56 4.68 -8.19
C MET A 5 2.48 3.71 -8.69
N ILE A 6 1.78 4.05 -9.76
CA ILE A 6 0.70 3.25 -10.36
C ILE A 6 1.28 2.43 -11.52
N GLN A 7 1.06 1.12 -11.51
CA GLN A 7 1.43 0.24 -12.62
C GLN A 7 0.23 -0.06 -13.51
N GLU A 8 0.47 -0.47 -14.74
CA GLU A 8 -0.58 -0.79 -15.73
C GLU A 8 -1.59 -1.84 -15.22
N HIS A 9 -1.14 -2.79 -14.38
CA HIS A 9 -2.00 -3.80 -13.79
C HIS A 9 -2.86 -3.28 -12.62
N ASP A 10 -2.60 -2.07 -12.12
CA ASP A 10 -3.39 -1.41 -11.09
C ASP A 10 -4.62 -0.71 -11.69
N GLU A 11 -4.53 -0.30 -12.97
CA GLU A 11 -5.56 0.48 -13.66
C GLU A 11 -6.96 -0.17 -13.61
N PRO A 12 -7.13 -1.48 -13.86
CA PRO A 12 -8.47 -2.09 -13.82
C PRO A 12 -9.12 -2.06 -12.43
N ILE A 13 -8.32 -2.14 -11.36
CA ILE A 13 -8.81 -2.04 -9.99
C ILE A 13 -9.17 -0.60 -9.66
N LEU A 14 -8.32 0.35 -10.07
CA LEU A 14 -8.54 1.78 -9.82
C LEU A 14 -9.76 2.33 -10.56
N LYS A 15 -10.20 1.71 -11.66
CA LYS A 15 -11.49 2.02 -12.31
C LYS A 15 -12.70 1.83 -11.39
N HIS A 16 -12.57 0.99 -10.36
CA HIS A 16 -13.61 0.77 -9.37
C HIS A 16 -13.52 1.75 -8.19
N LEU A 17 -12.47 2.57 -8.08
CA LEU A 17 -12.34 3.58 -7.04
C LEU A 17 -13.34 4.71 -7.30
N THR A 18 -14.34 4.80 -6.45
CA THR A 18 -15.47 5.74 -6.57
C THR A 18 -15.26 7.02 -5.77
N ASP A 19 -14.52 6.96 -4.66
CA ASP A 19 -14.31 8.12 -3.80
C ASP A 19 -13.03 7.96 -2.94
N ILE A 20 -12.49 9.09 -2.50
CA ILE A 20 -11.39 9.16 -1.53
C ILE A 20 -11.78 10.19 -0.46
N THR A 21 -11.95 9.72 0.76
CA THR A 21 -12.32 10.57 1.91
C THR A 21 -11.25 10.49 2.99
N THR A 22 -11.18 11.49 3.86
CA THR A 22 -10.19 11.54 4.94
C THR A 22 -10.83 11.96 6.26
N THR A 23 -10.42 11.35 7.36
CA THR A 23 -10.68 11.83 8.73
C THR A 23 -9.39 12.31 9.38
N ILE A 24 -9.50 13.32 10.24
CA ILE A 24 -8.39 13.81 11.07
C ILE A 24 -8.65 13.31 12.48
N GLU A 25 -7.66 12.66 13.08
CA GLU A 25 -7.71 12.21 14.46
C GLU A 25 -6.90 13.17 15.35
N VAL A 26 -7.52 13.61 16.45
CA VAL A 26 -6.91 14.56 17.40
C VAL A 26 -6.22 13.83 18.56
N ASP A 27 -6.68 12.62 18.91
CA ASP A 27 -6.07 11.80 19.96
C ASP A 27 -6.28 10.30 19.67
N PRO A 28 -5.23 9.52 19.36
CA PRO A 28 -3.88 9.97 19.04
C PRO A 28 -3.87 10.82 17.75
N HIS A 29 -2.93 11.76 17.65
CA HIS A 29 -2.82 12.62 16.46
C HIS A 29 -2.57 11.79 15.20
N GLY A 30 -3.35 12.06 14.16
CA GLY A 30 -3.29 11.25 12.94
C GLY A 30 -4.27 11.70 11.86
N PHE A 31 -4.24 10.99 10.75
CA PHE A 31 -5.32 11.05 9.76
C PHE A 31 -5.50 9.68 9.10
N THR A 32 -6.74 9.39 8.71
CA THR A 32 -7.08 8.16 7.99
C THR A 32 -7.63 8.49 6.61
N ILE A 33 -7.03 7.93 5.57
CA ILE A 33 -7.53 7.99 4.19
C ILE A 33 -8.37 6.74 3.92
N TYR A 34 -9.57 6.91 3.38
CA TYR A 34 -10.49 5.86 2.97
C TYR A 34 -10.66 5.88 1.46
N PHE A 35 -10.42 4.73 0.85
CA PHE A 35 -10.58 4.49 -0.58
C PHE A 35 -11.86 3.68 -0.77
N HIS A 36 -12.88 4.30 -1.36
CA HIS A 36 -14.18 3.67 -1.57
C HIS A 36 -14.23 3.02 -2.95
N PHE A 37 -14.53 1.73 -2.98
CA PHE A 37 -14.63 0.94 -4.19
C PHE A 37 -16.07 0.48 -4.43
N SER A 38 -16.50 0.61 -5.68
CA SER A 38 -17.68 -0.11 -6.17
C SER A 38 -17.45 -1.64 -6.11
N PRO A 39 -18.53 -2.45 -6.04
CA PRO A 39 -18.42 -3.90 -6.17
C PRO A 39 -17.60 -4.28 -7.42
N ASN A 40 -16.60 -5.15 -7.24
CA ASN A 40 -15.65 -5.49 -8.28
C ASN A 40 -15.18 -6.94 -8.18
N GLU A 41 -14.55 -7.44 -9.24
CA GLU A 41 -14.11 -8.83 -9.31
C GLU A 41 -12.82 -9.13 -8.52
N TYR A 42 -12.13 -8.12 -7.98
CA TYR A 42 -10.78 -8.28 -7.42
C TYR A 42 -10.79 -8.61 -5.92
N PHE A 43 -11.60 -7.91 -5.14
CA PHE A 43 -11.71 -8.08 -3.69
C PHE A 43 -13.11 -7.74 -3.19
N THR A 44 -13.45 -8.20 -2.00
CA THR A 44 -14.77 -7.97 -1.37
C THR A 44 -14.85 -6.66 -0.59
N ASN A 45 -13.72 -6.01 -0.28
CA ASN A 45 -13.70 -4.73 0.42
C ASN A 45 -14.43 -3.65 -0.40
N THR A 46 -15.40 -2.98 0.21
CA THR A 46 -16.00 -1.75 -0.33
C THR A 46 -15.21 -0.51 0.09
N ILE A 47 -14.46 -0.59 1.18
CA ILE A 47 -13.58 0.48 1.67
C ILE A 47 -12.25 -0.14 2.07
N LEU A 48 -11.16 0.47 1.60
CA LEU A 48 -9.82 0.21 2.11
C LEU A 48 -9.33 1.45 2.84
N LYS A 49 -8.73 1.28 4.02
CA LYS A 49 -8.20 2.40 4.81
C LYS A 49 -6.69 2.41 4.94
N LYS A 50 -6.12 3.61 5.04
CA LYS A 50 -4.74 3.86 5.40
C LYS A 50 -4.72 4.86 6.54
N GLN A 51 -4.23 4.44 7.70
CA GLN A 51 -4.12 5.28 8.88
C GLN A 51 -2.67 5.73 9.06
N TYR A 52 -2.49 7.02 9.34
CA TYR A 52 -1.20 7.63 9.67
C TYR A 52 -1.28 8.21 11.08
N PHE A 53 -0.27 7.90 11.90
CA PHE A 53 -0.09 8.45 13.24
C PHE A 53 1.02 9.47 13.18
N LEU A 54 0.77 10.62 13.78
CA LEU A 54 1.66 11.76 13.78
C LEU A 54 2.28 11.95 15.16
N GLU A 55 3.59 12.21 15.18
CA GLU A 55 4.22 12.87 16.30
C GLU A 55 4.19 14.37 16.03
N ILE A 56 3.58 15.11 16.95
CA ILE A 56 3.39 16.56 16.81
C ILE A 56 4.07 17.35 17.92
N LYS A 57 4.64 16.66 18.92
CA LYS A 57 5.36 17.29 20.02
C LYS A 57 6.87 17.15 19.76
N PRO A 58 7.67 18.14 20.19
CA PRO A 58 9.11 17.99 20.22
C PRO A 58 9.53 16.82 21.11
N ASP A 59 10.59 16.13 20.72
CA ASP A 59 11.26 15.17 21.60
C ASP A 59 11.78 15.89 22.84
N GLN A 60 11.62 15.30 24.03
CA GLN A 60 12.14 15.89 25.27
C GLN A 60 13.67 15.81 25.36
N GLU A 61 14.27 14.80 24.72
CA GLU A 61 15.72 14.57 24.70
C GLU A 61 16.42 15.41 23.62
N ASP A 62 15.72 15.72 22.52
CA ASP A 62 16.20 16.63 21.47
C ASP A 62 15.10 17.60 20.97
N PRO A 63 14.74 18.64 21.75
CA PRO A 63 13.65 19.56 21.40
C PRO A 63 13.89 20.39 20.13
N PHE A 64 15.15 20.55 19.71
CA PHE A 64 15.52 21.33 18.53
C PHE A 64 15.44 20.54 17.22
N SER A 65 15.27 19.21 17.30
CA SER A 65 15.05 18.34 16.13
C SER A 65 13.65 18.47 15.53
N PHE A 66 12.72 19.15 16.21
CA PHE A 66 11.34 19.27 15.75
C PHE A 66 11.21 20.22 14.56
N ASP A 67 10.94 19.65 13.38
CA ASP A 67 10.67 20.36 12.12
C ASP A 67 9.17 20.35 11.75
N GLY A 68 8.30 20.07 12.72
CA GLY A 68 6.84 19.96 12.54
C GLY A 68 6.30 18.53 12.66
N PRO A 69 4.98 18.34 12.44
CA PRO A 69 4.34 17.04 12.50
C PRO A 69 5.01 16.02 11.57
N SER A 70 5.42 14.89 12.13
CA SER A 70 6.04 13.79 11.37
C SER A 70 5.23 12.52 11.50
N VAL A 71 5.17 11.71 10.43
CA VAL A 71 4.53 10.40 10.49
C VAL A 71 5.43 9.46 11.28
N VAL A 72 4.94 8.91 12.38
CA VAL A 72 5.66 7.95 13.24
C VAL A 72 5.15 6.52 13.14
N ARG A 73 3.96 6.34 12.59
CA ARG A 73 3.43 5.02 12.26
C ARG A 73 2.43 5.12 11.13
N ALA A 74 2.37 4.07 10.32
CA ALA A 74 1.38 3.95 9.28
C ALA A 74 0.78 2.54 9.31
N VAL A 75 -0.55 2.43 9.31
CA VAL A 75 -1.27 1.16 9.36
C VAL A 75 -2.12 1.02 8.10
N GLY A 76 -2.00 -0.13 7.46
CA GLY A 76 -2.81 -0.50 6.30
C GLY A 76 -4.04 -1.30 6.66
N ASP A 77 -4.80 -1.63 5.63
CA ASP A 77 -5.91 -2.56 5.73
C ASP A 77 -5.57 -3.91 5.08
N THR A 78 -6.31 -4.94 5.48
CA THR A 78 -6.25 -6.26 4.87
C THR A 78 -7.16 -6.31 3.64
N ILE A 79 -6.59 -6.64 2.48
CA ILE A 79 -7.37 -6.82 1.26
C ILE A 79 -7.87 -8.26 1.18
N HIS A 80 -9.19 -8.44 1.15
CA HIS A 80 -9.88 -9.70 0.98
C HIS A 80 -10.05 -10.03 -0.49
N TRP A 81 -8.95 -10.48 -1.10
CA TRP A 81 -8.92 -10.85 -2.52
C TRP A 81 -9.89 -11.99 -2.83
N ASN A 82 -10.59 -11.86 -3.95
CA ASN A 82 -11.34 -12.95 -4.54
C ASN A 82 -10.38 -14.04 -5.09
N GLU A 83 -10.90 -15.24 -5.27
CA GLU A 83 -10.11 -16.40 -5.71
C GLU A 83 -9.38 -16.12 -7.04
N GLY A 84 -8.07 -16.37 -7.08
CA GLY A 84 -7.24 -16.16 -8.29
C GLY A 84 -6.98 -14.69 -8.66
N LYS A 85 -7.52 -13.72 -7.91
CA LYS A 85 -7.44 -12.28 -8.23
C LYS A 85 -6.41 -11.52 -7.41
N ASN A 86 -5.67 -12.20 -6.53
CA ASN A 86 -4.57 -11.61 -5.78
C ASN A 86 -3.37 -11.30 -6.69
N ILE A 87 -3.34 -10.06 -7.20
CA ILE A 87 -2.28 -9.56 -8.08
C ILE A 87 -0.97 -9.25 -7.34
N THR A 88 -0.97 -9.19 -6.00
CA THR A 88 0.24 -8.89 -5.18
C THR A 88 1.17 -10.09 -5.05
N LYS A 89 0.69 -11.28 -5.44
CA LYS A 89 1.40 -12.55 -5.36
C LYS A 89 1.77 -13.10 -6.73
N LYS A 90 1.69 -12.33 -7.83
CA LYS A 90 1.95 -12.89 -9.17
C LYS A 90 3.38 -13.43 -9.23
N VAL A 91 3.52 -14.75 -9.13
CA VAL A 91 4.78 -15.50 -9.24
C VAL A 91 5.08 -15.66 -10.72
N VAL A 92 5.88 -14.75 -11.28
CA VAL A 92 6.40 -14.94 -12.63
C VAL A 92 7.49 -16.00 -12.55
N LYS A 93 7.23 -17.22 -13.00
CA LYS A 93 8.24 -18.29 -13.16
C LYS A 93 9.02 -18.03 -14.45
N LYS A 94 10.12 -17.29 -14.38
CA LYS A 94 11.00 -17.08 -15.55
C LYS A 94 12.01 -18.23 -15.64
N LYS A 95 11.92 -19.04 -16.69
CA LYS A 95 12.92 -20.09 -16.98
C LYS A 95 14.24 -19.44 -17.38
N LEU A 96 15.31 -19.70 -16.61
CA LEU A 96 16.64 -19.19 -16.92
C LEU A 96 17.19 -19.87 -18.19
N LYS A 97 17.56 -19.06 -19.19
CA LYS A 97 17.97 -19.54 -20.53
C LYS A 97 19.48 -19.79 -20.67
N LYS A 98 20.36 -19.29 -19.78
CA LYS A 98 21.83 -19.49 -19.83
C LYS A 98 22.47 -19.44 -18.42
N GLY A 99 23.59 -20.15 -18.24
CA GLY A 99 24.39 -20.25 -16.98
C GLY A 99 24.27 -21.60 -16.27
N SER A 100 25.03 -21.85 -15.18
CA SER A 100 25.01 -23.13 -14.44
C SER A 100 23.64 -23.49 -13.81
N ASN A 101 22.70 -22.55 -13.83
CA ASN A 101 21.32 -22.70 -13.35
C ASN A 101 20.29 -22.76 -14.49
N ALA A 102 20.71 -23.05 -15.73
CA ALA A 102 19.81 -23.23 -16.87
C ALA A 102 18.74 -24.30 -16.56
N GLY A 103 17.47 -23.94 -16.73
CA GLY A 103 16.33 -24.80 -16.41
C GLY A 103 15.65 -24.52 -15.06
N LYS A 104 16.27 -23.76 -14.15
CA LYS A 104 15.60 -23.31 -12.90
C LYS A 104 14.64 -22.14 -13.18
N PHE A 105 13.53 -22.10 -12.43
CA PHE A 105 12.56 -21.00 -12.48
C PHE A 105 12.93 -19.95 -11.42
N VAL A 106 13.05 -18.69 -11.84
CA VAL A 106 13.11 -17.55 -10.91
C VAL A 106 11.69 -17.09 -10.65
N THR A 107 11.29 -17.03 -9.38
CA THR A 107 10.03 -16.41 -8.93
C THR A 107 10.25 -14.91 -8.79
N LYS A 108 9.59 -14.11 -9.63
CA LYS A 108 9.45 -12.67 -9.36
C LYS A 108 8.05 -12.40 -8.83
N THR A 109 7.97 -11.79 -7.65
CA THR A 109 6.73 -11.28 -7.06
C THR A 109 6.42 -9.92 -7.67
N VAL A 110 5.30 -9.80 -8.37
CA VAL A 110 4.77 -8.49 -8.77
C VAL A 110 3.94 -7.96 -7.59
N LEU A 111 4.36 -6.85 -7.01
CA LEU A 111 3.67 -6.21 -5.91
C LEU A 111 2.73 -5.13 -6.46
N PHE A 112 1.45 -5.22 -6.13
CA PHE A 112 0.50 -4.10 -6.23
C PHE A 112 1.10 -2.94 -5.42
N ARG A 113 1.47 -1.84 -6.04
CA ARG A 113 2.22 -0.79 -5.32
C ARG A 113 1.33 0.00 -4.37
N MET A 114 0.04 0.11 -4.68
CA MET A 114 -0.94 0.59 -3.70
C MET A 114 -1.01 -0.33 -2.46
N TYR A 115 -0.82 -1.65 -2.59
CA TYR A 115 -0.64 -2.55 -1.43
C TYR A 115 0.58 -2.18 -0.59
N LYS A 116 1.68 -1.77 -1.23
CA LYS A 116 2.88 -1.33 -0.52
C LYS A 116 2.64 0.01 0.20
N ILE A 117 1.92 0.94 -0.42
CA ILE A 117 1.49 2.20 0.21
C ILE A 117 0.57 1.89 1.40
N LEU A 118 -0.36 0.94 1.26
CA LEU A 118 -1.28 0.53 2.33
C LEU A 118 -0.52 -0.17 3.47
N GLN A 119 0.38 -1.11 3.20
CA GLN A 119 0.97 -2.02 4.21
C GLN A 119 2.39 -1.66 4.70
N LEU A 120 3.09 -0.66 4.16
CA LEU A 120 4.44 -0.33 4.65
C LEU A 120 4.44 0.31 6.04
N GLU A 121 5.02 -0.42 6.99
CA GLU A 121 5.50 0.02 8.31
C GLU A 121 6.94 0.59 8.25
N ARG A 122 7.33 1.29 7.19
CA ARG A 122 8.66 1.94 7.17
C ARG A 122 8.52 3.43 6.94
N ILE A 123 8.80 4.16 8.01
CA ILE A 123 9.45 5.46 7.98
C ILE A 123 10.94 5.20 7.76
#